data_AF-A0A8T3SJR8-F1
#
_entry.id   AF-A0A8T3SJR8-F1
#
_cell.length_a   1.000
_cell.length_b   1.000
_cell.length_c   1.000
_cell.angle_alpha   90.00
_cell.angle_beta   90.00
_cell.angle_gamma   90.00
#
_symmetry.space_group_name_H-M   'P 1'
#
loop_
_entity.id
_entity.type
_entity.pdbx_description
1 polymer ?
#
loop_
_entity_poly.entity_id
_entity_poly.type
_entity_poly.pdbx_seq_one_letter_code
_entity_poly.pdbx_strand_id
1 'polypeptide(L)' 'MSTAERIAQAFHERYEWWATKHGWASQVGVTVRWEDVPKANRETMVSTVQSLLDTDVILPGPDA' A
#
# COMPACT_ATOMS: atom_id res chain seq x y z
N MET A 1 7.21 12.33 -1.90
CA MET A 1 6.77 10.95 -1.61
C MET A 1 8.03 10.11 -1.47
N SER A 2 8.20 9.38 -0.37
CA SER A 2 9.35 8.47 -0.20
C SER A 2 9.17 7.21 -1.06
N THR A 3 10.24 6.44 -1.30
CA THR A 3 10.14 5.13 -1.98
C THR A 3 9.16 4.20 -1.27
N ALA A 4 9.20 4.15 0.07
CA ALA A 4 8.25 3.37 0.85
C ALA A 4 6.80 3.82 0.63
N GLU A 5 6.56 5.13 0.55
CA GLU A 5 5.21 5.67 0.30
C GLU A 5 4.71 5.38 -1.12
N ARG A 6 5.58 5.45 -2.13
CA ARG A 6 5.24 5.08 -3.52
C ARG A 6 4.88 3.61 -3.63
N ILE A 7 5.66 2.72 -3.00
CA ILE A 7 5.37 1.28 -2.97
C ILE A 7 4.07 1.00 -2.20
N ALA A 8 3.86 1.64 -1.05
CA ALA A 8 2.64 1.48 -0.26
C ALA A 8 1.38 1.88 -1.04
N GLN A 9 1.41 3.02 -1.73
CA GLN A 9 0.34 3.44 -2.62
C GLN A 9 0.09 2.41 -3.73
N ALA A 10 1.16 2.02 -4.42
CA ALA A 10 1.08 1.10 -5.55
C ALA A 10 0.59 -0.30 -5.14
N PHE A 11 0.88 -0.73 -3.91
CA PHE A 11 0.36 -1.95 -3.32
C PHE A 11 -1.13 -1.82 -3.00
N HIS A 12 -1.53 -0.76 -2.29
CA HIS A 12 -2.92 -0.47 -1.93
C HIS A 12 -3.85 -0.52 -3.15
N GLU A 13 -3.53 0.26 -4.18
CA GLU A 13 -4.36 0.36 -5.38
C GLU A 13 -4.49 -0.97 -6.14
N ARG A 14 -3.39 -1.73 -6.24
CA ARG A 14 -3.40 -3.05 -6.89
C ARG A 14 -4.12 -4.10 -6.04
N TYR A 15 -3.94 -4.08 -4.73
CA TYR A 15 -4.61 -4.99 -3.81
C TYR A 15 -6.12 -4.81 -3.90
N GLU A 16 -6.63 -3.58 -3.82
CA GLU A 16 -8.08 -3.30 -3.92
C GLU A 16 -8.66 -3.69 -5.28
N TRP A 17 -7.91 -3.47 -6.37
CA TRP A 17 -8.31 -3.95 -7.69
C TRP A 17 -8.46 -5.48 -7.73
N TRP A 18 -7.47 -6.22 -7.23
CA TRP A 18 -7.49 -7.67 -7.21
C TRP A 18 -8.51 -8.24 -6.21
N ALA A 19 -8.69 -7.61 -5.04
CA ALA A 19 -9.72 -7.98 -4.06
C ALA A 19 -11.10 -7.96 -4.72
N THR A 20 -11.42 -6.89 -5.44
CA THR A 20 -12.65 -6.77 -6.24
C THR A 20 -12.76 -7.89 -7.28
N LYS A 21 -11.68 -8.16 -8.04
CA LYS A 21 -11.67 -9.20 -9.09
C LYS A 21 -11.83 -10.61 -8.54
N HIS A 22 -11.35 -10.88 -7.33
CA HIS A 22 -11.46 -12.17 -6.67
C HIS A 22 -12.72 -12.31 -5.80
N GLY A 23 -13.58 -11.28 -5.74
CA GLY A 23 -14.83 -11.31 -4.98
C GLY A 23 -14.65 -11.15 -3.47
N TRP A 24 -13.51 -10.64 -3.01
CA TRP A 24 -13.26 -10.34 -1.60
C TRP A 24 -13.75 -8.95 -1.25
N ALA A 25 -14.41 -8.82 -0.09
CA ALA A 25 -14.71 -7.52 0.48
C ALA A 25 -13.50 -7.04 1.30
N SER A 26 -12.90 -5.94 0.87
CA SER A 26 -11.89 -5.23 1.67
C SER A 26 -12.53 -4.58 2.90
N GLN A 27 -11.70 -4.18 3.85
CA GLN A 27 -12.18 -3.52 5.08
C GLN A 27 -12.97 -2.25 4.74
N VAL A 28 -14.11 -2.08 5.41
CA VAL A 28 -14.96 -0.89 5.24
C VAL A 28 -14.17 0.37 5.62
N GLY A 29 -14.15 1.34 4.71
CA GLY A 29 -13.48 2.63 4.92
C GLY A 29 -12.04 2.72 4.40
N VAL A 30 -11.47 1.64 3.87
CA VAL A 30 -10.16 1.68 3.18
C VAL A 30 -10.25 1.41 1.68
N THR A 31 -11.38 0.90 1.17
CA THR A 31 -11.66 0.79 -0.28
C THR A 31 -11.96 2.16 -0.90
N VAL A 32 -10.95 3.02 -0.88
CA VAL A 32 -10.97 4.39 -1.39
C VAL A 32 -9.65 4.67 -2.11
N ARG A 33 -9.59 5.79 -2.84
CA ARG A 33 -8.35 6.25 -3.47
C ARG A 33 -7.30 6.53 -2.39
N TRP A 34 -6.02 6.42 -2.73
CA TRP A 34 -4.91 6.57 -1.77
C TRP A 34 -4.99 7.88 -0.98
N GLU A 35 -5.33 8.99 -1.64
CA GLU A 35 -5.53 10.32 -1.05
C GLU A 35 -6.65 10.38 0.00
N ASP A 36 -7.63 9.48 -0.07
CA ASP A 36 -8.78 9.42 0.82
C ASP A 36 -8.61 8.39 1.95
N VAL A 37 -7.58 7.54 1.89
CA VAL A 37 -7.29 6.56 2.95
C VAL A 37 -7.02 7.29 4.27
N PRO A 38 -7.62 6.89 5.41
CA PRO A 38 -7.35 7.51 6.70
C PRO A 38 -5.85 7.61 7.01
N LYS A 39 -5.41 8.76 7.54
CA LYS A 39 -3.98 9.05 7.76
C LYS A 39 -3.25 7.94 8.53
N ALA A 40 -3.83 7.44 9.62
CA ALA A 40 -3.24 6.37 10.42
C ALA A 40 -3.05 5.07 9.61
N ASN A 41 -3.99 4.74 8.72
CA ASN A 41 -3.88 3.56 7.84
C ASN A 41 -2.78 3.77 6.80
N ARG A 42 -2.66 4.97 6.21
CA ARG A 42 -1.54 5.30 5.32
C ARG A 42 -0.21 5.17 6.03
N GLU A 43 -0.06 5.78 7.19
CA GLU A 43 1.17 5.71 8.00
C GLU A 43 1.54 4.25 8.32
N THR A 44 0.55 3.42 8.67
CA THR A 44 0.77 1.99 8.92
C THR A 44 1.31 1.27 7.68
N MET A 45 0.72 1.50 6.51
CA MET A 45 1.20 0.90 5.26
C MET A 45 2.61 1.38 4.88
N VAL A 46 2.89 2.68 5.02
CA VAL A 46 4.22 3.24 4.74
C VAL A 46 5.28 2.67 5.68
N SER A 47 5.01 2.62 6.99
CA SER A 47 5.93 2.03 7.98
C SER A 47 6.15 0.54 7.75
N THR A 48 5.12 -0.19 7.34
CA THR A 48 5.24 -1.61 6.99
C THR A 48 6.20 -1.80 5.82
N VAL A 49 6.00 -1.05 4.74
CA VAL A 49 6.88 -1.12 3.56
C VAL A 49 8.31 -0.70 3.89
N GLN A 50 8.50 0.36 4.68
CA GLN A 50 9.81 0.79 5.13
C GLN A 50 10.54 -0.33 5.87
N SER A 51 9.86 -1.02 6.80
CA SER A 51 10.44 -2.15 7.53
C SER A 51 10.83 -3.33 6.63
N LEU A 52 10.11 -3.56 5.52
CA LEU A 52 10.43 -4.63 4.57
C LEU A 52 11.64 -4.26 3.69
N LEU A 53 11.79 -2.98 3.35
CA LEU A 53 12.97 -2.46 2.66
C LEU A 53 14.20 -2.52 3.57
N ASP A 54 14.07 -2.12 4.83
CA ASP A 54 15.18 -2.10 5.81
C ASP A 54 15.72 -3.50 6.12
N THR A 55 14.93 -4.55 5.82
CA THR A 55 15.27 -5.96 6.06
C THR A 55 15.55 -6.72 4.77
N ASP A 56 15.65 -6.03 3.63
CA ASP A 56 15.90 -6.60 2.30
C ASP A 56 14.90 -7.70 1.87
N VAL A 57 13.72 -7.76 2.48
CA VAL A 57 12.64 -8.68 2.09
C VAL A 57 12.06 -8.27 0.73
N ILE A 58 12.01 -6.97 0.48
CA ILE A 58 11.69 -6.38 -0.82
C ILE A 58 12.77 -5.41 -1.21
N LEU A 59 12.97 -5.25 -2.53
CA LEU A 59 13.90 -4.27 -3.08
C LEU A 59 13.11 -3.18 -3.82
N PRO A 60 13.60 -1.92 -3.86
CA PRO A 60 13.01 -0.90 -4.69
C PRO A 60 12.98 -1.34 -6.16
N GLY A 61 11.83 -1.20 -6.81
CA GLY A 61 11.77 -1.29 -8.27
C GLY A 61 12.55 -0.15 -8.94
N PRO A 62 12.90 -0.28 -10.23
CA PRO A 62 13.62 0.76 -10.97
C PRO A 62 12.89 2.10 -10.98
N ASP A 63 11.56 2.06 -10.86
CA ASP A 63 10.69 3.23 -10.83
C ASP A 63 10.12 3.50 -9.43
N ALA A 64 10.65 2.93 -8.35
CA ALA A 64 10.12 3.08 -6.99
C ALA A 64 10.70 4.27 -6.22
#